data_AF-A0A8S1IMT6-F1
#
_entry.id   AF-A0A8S1IMT6-F1
#
_cell.length_a   1.000
_cell.length_b   1.000
_cell.length_c   1.000
_cell.angle_alpha   90.00
_cell.angle_beta   90.00
_cell.angle_gamma   90.00
#
_symmetry.space_group_name_H-M   'P 1'
#
loop_
_entity.id
_entity.type
_entity.pdbx_description
1 polymer ?
#
loop_
_entity_poly.entity_id
_entity_poly.type
_entity_poly.pdbx_seq_one_letter_code
_entity_poly.pdbx_strand_id
1 'polypeptide(L)'
;MSETLFESAQAILTGFDTALSRQWREEDRRWRREDVEWRKVEGAQMNLDADFIAESRRWRGQDMEQRVLDNARYVWGRAVEKNRREVEERAEQLKGISNLAALIGGFALIAFLEFGVEDNTPVGLVVGFGLTTALTVGLMINAMVTTSLMHASILKTGKNFVSEEDEAEFIFRCRKFAKDYRMGDRPPAPARSFDAHWMQRAEAEWRRAFFMFSAGIPTFLLNLALAGWIKFSHYKDRSLTATLISIVMGASCATLVLSYWQWGRHLIGRRDDLVQVAAHATIDPASLPFDWHIKPKPPAPRFQQIVTVSRRADSDSESGVPYSPSRGSLGETATTPLTRRPSEGLLPLSSTSSISGAGTGAGHRHSNSASLSPSASAQTLHTAGMRPLWPPPAAKLKPSLSSAELILGEFRRRINPADARAASRPHQPPSRQLSLSRMAQAMMGSISGPWQASRAAPGEDGDQV
;
A
#
# COMPACT_ATOMS: atom_id res chain seq x y z
N MET A 1 -89.14 1.83 -73.95
CA MET A 1 -88.01 0.88 -74.15
C MET A 1 -86.66 1.57 -73.98
N SER A 2 -86.41 2.74 -74.59
CA SER A 2 -85.19 3.52 -74.35
C SER A 2 -85.03 3.96 -72.89
N GLU A 3 -86.08 4.57 -72.31
CA GLU A 3 -86.07 5.09 -70.93
C GLU A 3 -85.77 4.01 -69.89
N THR A 4 -86.47 2.87 -69.98
CA THR A 4 -86.27 1.70 -69.12
C THR A 4 -84.85 1.13 -69.17
N LEU A 5 -84.13 1.28 -70.29
CA LEU A 5 -82.72 0.88 -70.40
C LEU A 5 -81.79 1.92 -69.78
N PHE A 6 -82.10 3.22 -69.91
CA PHE A 6 -81.37 4.30 -69.25
C PHE A 6 -81.51 4.24 -67.73
N GLU A 7 -82.73 4.06 -67.21
CA GLU A 7 -83.00 3.84 -65.78
C GLU A 7 -82.25 2.61 -65.25
N SER A 8 -82.26 1.50 -66.00
CA SER A 8 -81.51 0.29 -65.64
C SER A 8 -79.99 0.54 -65.60
N ALA A 9 -79.44 1.26 -66.58
CA ALA A 9 -78.02 1.62 -66.61
C ALA A 9 -77.64 2.56 -65.46
N GLN A 10 -78.49 3.54 -65.13
CA GLN A 10 -78.30 4.45 -64.01
C GLN A 10 -78.40 3.73 -62.65
N ALA A 11 -79.32 2.76 -62.51
CA ALA A 11 -79.41 1.90 -61.33
C ALA A 11 -78.19 0.98 -61.18
N ILE A 12 -77.65 0.44 -62.28
CA ILE A 12 -76.41 -0.35 -62.26
C ILE A 12 -75.21 0.51 -61.89
N LEU A 13 -75.07 1.72 -62.47
CA LEU A 13 -73.96 2.64 -62.17
C LEU A 13 -73.99 3.07 -60.69
N THR A 14 -75.14 3.53 -60.19
CA THR A 14 -75.29 3.91 -58.76
C THR A 14 -75.17 2.71 -57.82
N GLY A 15 -75.55 1.50 -58.25
CA GLY A 15 -75.25 0.25 -57.55
C GLY A 15 -73.75 -0.02 -57.46
N PHE A 16 -73.00 0.24 -58.53
CA PHE A 16 -71.55 0.09 -58.57
C PHE A 16 -70.83 1.17 -57.74
N ASP A 17 -71.22 2.44 -57.87
CA ASP A 17 -70.70 3.55 -57.07
C ASP A 17 -70.96 3.34 -55.57
N THR A 18 -72.14 2.85 -55.20
CA THR A 18 -72.45 2.53 -53.80
C THR A 18 -71.75 1.27 -53.30
N ALA A 19 -71.41 0.31 -54.17
CA ALA A 19 -70.58 -0.85 -53.84
C ALA A 19 -69.11 -0.44 -53.62
N LEU A 20 -68.49 0.31 -54.55
CA LEU A 20 -67.14 0.87 -54.38
C LEU A 20 -67.07 1.76 -53.14
N SER A 21 -68.08 2.62 -52.92
CA SER A 21 -68.17 3.45 -51.72
C SER A 21 -68.28 2.64 -50.43
N ARG A 22 -68.85 1.43 -50.45
CA ARG A 22 -68.85 0.50 -49.29
C ARG A 22 -67.46 -0.11 -49.11
N GLN A 23 -66.83 -0.60 -50.18
CA GLN A 23 -65.49 -1.18 -50.15
C GLN A 23 -64.46 -0.18 -49.61
N TRP A 24 -64.39 1.04 -50.14
CA TRP A 24 -63.49 2.08 -49.62
C TRP A 24 -63.76 2.39 -48.14
N ARG A 25 -65.03 2.44 -47.71
CA ARG A 25 -65.37 2.59 -46.28
C ARG A 25 -65.06 1.35 -45.44
N GLU A 26 -64.74 0.20 -46.02
CA GLU A 26 -64.30 -1.02 -45.34
C GLU A 26 -62.77 -1.09 -45.28
N GLU A 27 -62.09 -0.68 -46.34
CA GLU A 27 -60.65 -0.55 -46.44
C GLU A 27 -60.11 0.56 -45.53
N ASP A 28 -60.75 1.74 -45.53
CA ASP A 28 -60.45 2.85 -44.59
C ASP A 28 -60.71 2.42 -43.12
N ARG A 29 -61.81 1.68 -42.85
CA ARG A 29 -62.05 1.07 -41.53
C ARG A 29 -61.03 -0.02 -41.17
N ARG A 30 -60.37 -0.65 -42.16
CA ARG A 30 -59.30 -1.64 -41.94
C ARG A 30 -57.98 -0.92 -41.64
N TRP A 31 -57.57 0.01 -42.50
CA TRP A 31 -56.39 0.85 -42.30
C TRP A 31 -56.43 1.58 -40.95
N ARG A 32 -57.57 2.15 -40.53
CA ARG A 32 -57.71 2.77 -39.20
C ARG A 32 -57.67 1.80 -38.02
N ARG A 33 -57.82 0.49 -38.23
CA ARG A 33 -57.51 -0.53 -37.19
C ARG A 33 -56.03 -0.88 -37.20
N GLU A 34 -55.47 -1.14 -38.38
CA GLU A 34 -54.05 -1.46 -38.58
C GLU A 34 -53.13 -0.33 -38.05
N ASP A 35 -53.48 0.93 -38.30
CA ASP A 35 -52.81 2.15 -37.80
C ASP A 35 -52.95 2.35 -36.27
N VAL A 36 -54.07 1.92 -35.68
CA VAL A 36 -54.26 1.92 -34.21
C VAL A 36 -53.52 0.76 -33.55
N GLU A 37 -53.39 -0.39 -34.22
CA GLU A 37 -52.58 -1.53 -33.76
C GLU A 37 -51.09 -1.24 -33.90
N TRP A 38 -50.66 -0.62 -35.01
CA TRP A 38 -49.28 -0.17 -35.22
C TRP A 38 -48.83 0.79 -34.12
N ARG A 39 -49.60 1.84 -33.81
CA ARG A 39 -49.26 2.77 -32.70
C ARG A 39 -49.21 2.10 -31.32
N LYS A 40 -49.96 1.01 -31.08
CA LYS A 40 -49.83 0.22 -29.84
C LYS A 40 -48.53 -0.57 -29.80
N VAL A 41 -48.12 -1.17 -30.93
CA VAL A 41 -46.85 -1.89 -31.06
C VAL A 41 -45.67 -0.94 -30.94
N GLU A 42 -45.71 0.19 -31.64
CA GLU A 42 -44.72 1.27 -31.56
C GLU A 42 -44.60 1.84 -30.14
N GLY A 43 -45.72 2.15 -29.49
CA GLY A 43 -45.73 2.61 -28.09
C GLY A 43 -45.21 1.55 -27.10
N ALA A 44 -45.51 0.27 -27.32
CA ALA A 44 -44.95 -0.82 -26.52
C ALA A 44 -43.43 -0.96 -26.72
N GLN A 45 -42.95 -0.81 -27.96
CA GLN A 45 -41.51 -0.82 -28.27
C GLN A 45 -40.80 0.39 -27.64
N MET A 46 -41.35 1.60 -27.75
CA MET A 46 -40.79 2.80 -27.11
C MET A 46 -40.66 2.65 -25.59
N ASN A 47 -41.60 1.98 -24.93
CA ASN A 47 -41.51 1.67 -23.51
C ASN A 47 -40.38 0.68 -23.20
N LEU A 48 -40.25 -0.41 -23.98
CA LEU A 48 -39.16 -1.39 -23.83
C LEU A 48 -37.78 -0.75 -24.07
N ASP A 49 -37.65 0.11 -25.07
CA ASP A 49 -36.42 0.87 -25.34
C ASP A 49 -36.10 1.85 -24.21
N ALA A 50 -37.11 2.51 -23.63
CA ALA A 50 -36.94 3.40 -22.48
C ALA A 50 -36.49 2.64 -21.21
N ASP A 51 -37.08 1.48 -20.93
CA ASP A 51 -36.69 0.60 -19.81
C ASP A 51 -35.26 0.06 -20.00
N PHE A 52 -34.90 -0.39 -21.21
CA PHE A 52 -33.54 -0.83 -21.53
C PHE A 52 -32.50 0.31 -21.37
N ILE A 53 -32.85 1.53 -21.75
CA ILE A 53 -32.01 2.72 -21.52
C ILE A 53 -31.90 3.03 -20.02
N ALA A 54 -32.98 2.88 -19.25
CA ALA A 54 -32.97 3.10 -17.80
C ALA A 54 -32.11 2.04 -17.06
N GLU A 55 -32.21 0.77 -17.43
CA GLU A 55 -31.37 -0.30 -16.88
C GLU A 55 -29.90 -0.13 -17.30
N SER A 56 -29.63 0.18 -18.57
CA SER A 56 -28.28 0.51 -19.06
C SER A 56 -27.62 1.64 -18.26
N ARG A 57 -28.38 2.63 -17.79
CA ARG A 57 -27.88 3.69 -16.89
C ARG A 57 -27.58 3.17 -15.49
N ARG A 58 -28.42 2.28 -14.93
CA ARG A 58 -28.21 1.64 -13.62
C ARG A 58 -26.94 0.79 -13.60
N TRP A 59 -26.74 -0.08 -14.60
CA TRP A 59 -25.55 -0.92 -14.70
C TRP A 59 -24.26 -0.10 -14.82
N ARG A 60 -24.25 0.98 -15.62
CA ARG A 60 -23.10 1.90 -15.71
C ARG A 60 -22.79 2.58 -14.37
N GLY A 61 -23.81 2.94 -13.59
CA GLY A 61 -23.62 3.48 -12.24
C GLY A 61 -23.00 2.47 -11.28
N GLN A 62 -23.44 1.22 -11.32
CA GLN A 62 -22.90 0.12 -10.51
C GLN A 62 -21.46 -0.24 -10.90
N ASP A 63 -21.16 -0.34 -12.20
CA ASP A 63 -19.81 -0.55 -12.74
C ASP A 63 -18.84 0.58 -12.32
N MET A 64 -19.28 1.84 -12.37
CA MET A 64 -18.47 2.97 -11.89
C MET A 64 -18.21 2.91 -10.37
N GLU A 65 -19.20 2.56 -9.54
CA GLU A 65 -18.95 2.35 -8.10
C GLU A 65 -18.02 1.16 -7.83
N GLN A 66 -18.16 0.04 -8.57
CA GLN A 66 -17.30 -1.14 -8.44
C GLN A 66 -15.84 -0.82 -8.79
N ARG A 67 -15.60 -0.12 -9.92
CA ARG A 67 -14.27 0.34 -10.33
C ARG A 67 -13.61 1.21 -9.25
N VAL A 68 -14.36 2.11 -8.62
CA VAL A 68 -13.85 2.94 -7.51
C VAL A 68 -13.40 2.09 -6.31
N LEU A 69 -14.16 1.03 -5.96
CA LEU A 69 -13.80 0.13 -4.86
C LEU A 69 -12.56 -0.71 -5.17
N ASP A 70 -12.46 -1.28 -6.37
CA ASP A 70 -11.30 -2.11 -6.75
C ASP A 70 -10.04 -1.25 -6.97
N ASN A 71 -10.20 -0.01 -7.45
CA ASN A 71 -9.14 0.99 -7.45
C ASN A 71 -8.63 1.29 -6.02
N ALA A 72 -9.53 1.54 -5.07
CA ALA A 72 -9.16 1.78 -3.67
C ALA A 72 -8.41 0.57 -3.06
N ARG A 73 -8.87 -0.66 -3.31
CA ARG A 73 -8.17 -1.90 -2.92
C ARG A 73 -6.76 -1.98 -3.51
N TYR A 74 -6.56 -1.57 -4.77
CA TYR A 74 -5.24 -1.55 -5.39
C TYR A 74 -4.31 -0.46 -4.81
N VAL A 75 -4.83 0.71 -4.39
CA VAL A 75 -4.04 1.68 -3.58
C VAL A 75 -3.58 0.98 -2.30
N TRP A 76 -4.55 0.41 -1.58
CA TRP A 76 -4.37 -0.13 -0.24
C TRP A 76 -3.37 -1.29 -0.23
N GLY A 77 -3.55 -2.30 -1.08
CA GLY A 77 -2.63 -3.42 -1.20
C GLY A 77 -1.18 -2.99 -1.54
N ARG A 78 -1.00 -1.92 -2.34
CA ARG A 78 0.33 -1.36 -2.61
C ARG A 78 0.92 -0.56 -1.45
N ALA A 79 0.10 0.13 -0.67
CA ALA A 79 0.53 0.83 0.54
C ALA A 79 0.91 -0.16 1.66
N VAL A 80 0.10 -1.22 1.85
CA VAL A 80 0.39 -2.32 2.77
C VAL A 80 1.67 -3.06 2.36
N GLU A 81 1.82 -3.41 1.08
CA GLU A 81 3.03 -4.08 0.59
C GLU A 81 4.29 -3.20 0.68
N LYS A 82 4.18 -1.87 0.51
CA LYS A 82 5.28 -0.93 0.82
C LYS A 82 5.62 -0.99 2.31
N ASN A 83 4.64 -0.77 3.18
CA ASN A 83 4.83 -0.80 4.64
C ASN A 83 5.45 -2.13 5.10
N ARG A 84 5.02 -3.27 4.54
CA ARG A 84 5.55 -4.61 4.85
C ARG A 84 7.04 -4.72 4.50
N ARG A 85 7.43 -4.35 3.27
CA ARG A 85 8.84 -4.40 2.84
C ARG A 85 9.72 -3.49 3.68
N GLU A 86 9.26 -2.28 3.98
CA GLU A 86 10.04 -1.35 4.81
C GLU A 86 10.16 -1.82 6.26
N VAL A 87 9.11 -2.46 6.81
CA VAL A 87 9.19 -3.16 8.11
C VAL A 87 10.22 -4.29 8.07
N GLU A 88 10.25 -5.09 7.01
CA GLU A 88 11.19 -6.20 6.83
C GLU A 88 12.64 -5.71 6.65
N GLU A 89 12.90 -4.77 5.74
CA GLU A 89 14.22 -4.16 5.52
C GLU A 89 14.79 -3.53 6.80
N ARG A 90 13.96 -2.83 7.59
CA ARG A 90 14.40 -2.27 8.88
C ARG A 90 14.56 -3.34 9.95
N ALA A 91 13.72 -4.37 9.98
CA ALA A 91 13.86 -5.49 10.91
C ALA A 91 15.18 -6.24 10.68
N GLU A 92 15.57 -6.47 9.42
CA GLU A 92 16.85 -7.09 9.05
C GLU A 92 18.06 -6.21 9.41
N GLN A 93 18.01 -4.91 9.12
CA GLN A 93 19.07 -3.96 9.52
C GLN A 93 19.33 -3.99 11.03
N LEU A 94 18.27 -3.97 11.84
CA LEU A 94 18.38 -4.00 13.31
C LEU A 94 18.88 -5.36 13.83
N LYS A 95 18.45 -6.47 13.23
CA LYS A 95 18.95 -7.81 13.55
C LYS A 95 20.44 -7.94 13.25
N GLY A 96 20.91 -7.37 12.14
CA GLY A 96 22.33 -7.31 11.79
C GLY A 96 23.16 -6.53 12.82
N ILE A 97 22.74 -5.30 13.14
CA ILE A 97 23.44 -4.45 14.13
C ILE A 97 23.46 -5.11 15.52
N SER A 98 22.32 -5.63 15.99
CA SER A 98 22.22 -6.28 17.30
C SER A 98 23.15 -7.50 17.42
N ASN A 99 23.22 -8.34 16.38
CA ASN A 99 24.10 -9.51 16.36
C ASN A 99 25.59 -9.12 16.33
N LEU A 100 25.96 -8.10 15.55
CA LEU A 100 27.34 -7.61 15.50
C LEU A 100 27.77 -6.96 16.82
N ALA A 101 26.89 -6.19 17.45
CA ALA A 101 27.13 -5.60 18.77
C ALA A 101 27.33 -6.68 19.84
N ALA A 102 26.49 -7.72 19.84
CA ALA A 102 26.61 -8.86 20.75
C ALA A 102 27.95 -9.60 20.60
N LEU A 103 28.40 -9.82 19.35
CA LEU A 103 29.68 -10.47 19.07
C LEU A 103 30.87 -9.62 19.54
N ILE A 104 30.92 -8.32 19.21
CA ILE A 104 32.04 -7.45 19.60
C ILE A 104 32.08 -7.28 21.13
N GLY A 105 30.93 -7.09 21.78
CA GLY A 105 30.84 -7.04 23.24
C GLY A 105 31.29 -8.35 23.91
N GLY A 106 30.90 -9.50 23.34
CA GLY A 106 31.33 -10.82 23.80
C GLY A 106 32.84 -11.04 23.66
N PHE A 107 33.43 -10.73 22.50
CA PHE A 107 34.88 -10.84 22.30
C PHE A 107 35.67 -9.88 23.19
N ALA A 108 35.20 -8.65 23.41
CA ALA A 108 35.83 -7.70 24.34
C ALA A 108 35.82 -8.22 25.79
N LEU A 109 34.72 -8.84 26.22
CA LEU A 109 34.59 -9.43 27.56
C LEU A 109 35.46 -10.68 27.73
N ILE A 110 35.47 -11.60 26.76
CA ILE A 110 36.31 -12.80 26.79
C ILE A 110 37.79 -12.43 26.82
N ALA A 111 38.22 -11.53 25.93
CA ALA A 111 39.61 -11.05 25.90
C ALA A 111 40.02 -10.44 27.25
N PHE A 112 39.16 -9.68 27.92
CA PHE A 112 39.44 -9.13 29.25
C PHE A 112 39.57 -10.22 30.34
N LEU A 113 38.76 -11.28 30.29
CA LEU A 113 38.82 -12.40 31.24
C LEU A 113 40.03 -13.32 31.01
N GLU A 114 40.49 -13.45 29.76
CA GLU A 114 41.69 -14.23 29.39
C GLU A 114 43.01 -13.44 29.56
N PHE A 115 42.95 -12.12 29.73
CA PHE A 115 44.13 -11.26 29.90
C PHE A 115 44.71 -11.32 31.32
N GLY A 116 45.52 -12.35 31.57
CA GLY A 116 46.40 -12.40 32.74
C GLY A 116 47.37 -11.20 32.76
N VAL A 117 47.29 -10.40 33.82
CA VAL A 117 48.17 -9.24 34.08
C VAL A 117 49.37 -9.70 34.90
N GLU A 118 50.57 -9.31 34.49
CA GLU A 118 51.83 -9.62 35.17
C GLU A 118 52.18 -8.50 36.18
N ASP A 119 52.70 -8.83 37.36
CA ASP A 119 52.82 -7.90 38.52
C ASP A 119 53.61 -6.60 38.23
N ASN A 120 54.53 -6.63 37.26
CA ASN A 120 55.33 -5.48 36.83
C ASN A 120 54.63 -4.56 35.82
N THR A 121 53.36 -4.81 35.48
CA THR A 121 52.60 -3.97 34.52
C THR A 121 52.29 -2.60 35.14
N PRO A 122 52.59 -1.47 34.46
CA PRO A 122 52.31 -0.15 35.02
C PRO A 122 50.79 0.07 35.16
N VAL A 123 50.36 0.40 36.38
CA VAL A 123 48.94 0.50 36.81
C VAL A 123 48.08 1.31 35.84
N GLY A 124 48.62 2.40 35.27
CA GLY A 124 47.90 3.23 34.30
C GLY A 124 47.45 2.50 33.02
N LEU A 125 48.23 1.53 32.53
CA LEU A 125 47.80 0.70 31.39
C LEU A 125 46.67 -0.27 31.78
N VAL A 126 46.75 -0.86 32.97
CA VAL A 126 45.74 -1.79 33.49
C VAL A 126 44.40 -1.08 33.71
N VAL A 127 44.44 0.10 34.34
CA VAL A 127 43.26 0.97 34.52
C VAL A 127 42.69 1.43 33.19
N GLY A 128 43.56 1.83 32.23
CA GLY A 128 43.17 2.19 30.88
C GLY A 128 42.43 1.06 30.16
N PHE A 129 43.01 -0.14 30.15
CA PHE A 129 42.45 -1.34 29.53
C PHE A 129 41.12 -1.77 30.16
N GLY A 130 41.02 -1.73 31.49
CA GLY A 130 39.76 -1.99 32.19
C GLY A 130 38.67 -0.98 31.81
N LEU A 131 39.02 0.31 31.74
CA LEU A 131 38.09 1.37 31.34
C LEU A 131 37.64 1.24 29.87
N THR A 132 38.56 0.98 28.94
CA THR A 132 38.22 0.80 27.52
C THR A 132 37.43 -0.48 27.26
N THR A 133 37.68 -1.55 28.02
CA THR A 133 36.83 -2.75 28.02
C THR A 133 35.43 -2.39 28.51
N ALA A 134 35.29 -1.77 29.69
CA ALA A 134 34.00 -1.45 30.28
C ALA A 134 33.16 -0.52 29.40
N LEU A 135 33.79 0.50 28.80
CA LEU A 135 33.16 1.39 27.82
C LEU A 135 32.70 0.63 26.57
N THR A 136 33.55 -0.24 26.00
CA THR A 136 33.21 -1.03 24.82
C THR A 136 32.02 -1.96 25.08
N VAL A 137 32.08 -2.74 26.16
CA VAL A 137 31.02 -3.69 26.54
C VAL A 137 29.72 -2.92 26.87
N GLY A 138 29.80 -1.82 27.61
CA GLY A 138 28.65 -0.97 27.93
C GLY A 138 27.99 -0.34 26.70
N LEU A 139 28.78 0.19 25.75
CA LEU A 139 28.25 0.76 24.50
C LEU A 139 27.60 -0.31 23.62
N MET A 140 28.25 -1.48 23.48
CA MET A 140 27.74 -2.59 22.68
C MET A 140 26.46 -3.22 23.26
N ILE A 141 26.38 -3.42 24.59
CA ILE A 141 25.17 -3.91 25.25
C ILE A 141 24.02 -2.90 25.10
N ASN A 142 24.26 -1.60 25.31
CA ASN A 142 23.22 -0.59 25.13
C ASN A 142 22.73 -0.53 23.68
N ALA A 143 23.61 -0.61 22.68
CA ALA A 143 23.23 -0.69 21.27
C ALA A 143 22.44 -1.97 20.93
N MET A 144 22.86 -3.13 21.47
CA MET A 144 22.15 -4.41 21.29
C MET A 144 20.74 -4.37 21.91
N VAL A 145 20.60 -3.88 23.15
CA VAL A 145 19.31 -3.82 23.86
C VAL A 145 18.36 -2.83 23.18
N THR A 146 18.82 -1.63 22.84
CA THR A 146 17.99 -0.62 22.16
C THR A 146 17.53 -1.09 20.77
N THR A 147 18.42 -1.65 19.94
CA THR A 147 18.03 -2.22 18.64
C THR A 147 17.09 -3.41 18.78
N SER A 148 17.26 -4.27 19.80
CA SER A 148 16.36 -5.40 20.08
C SER A 148 14.96 -4.95 20.53
N LEU A 149 14.86 -3.99 21.45
CA LEU A 149 13.58 -3.42 21.89
C LEU A 149 12.85 -2.73 20.74
N MET A 150 13.58 -2.00 19.88
CA MET A 150 13.02 -1.34 18.71
C MET A 150 12.57 -2.33 17.64
N HIS A 151 13.34 -3.41 17.39
CA HIS A 151 12.93 -4.51 16.52
C HIS A 151 11.63 -5.17 17.01
N ALA A 152 11.50 -5.42 18.32
CA ALA A 152 10.26 -5.92 18.92
C ALA A 152 9.08 -4.92 18.78
N SER A 153 9.31 -3.62 18.95
CA SER A 153 8.31 -2.56 18.71
C SER A 153 7.83 -2.52 17.26
N ILE A 154 8.75 -2.66 16.30
CA ILE A 154 8.46 -2.72 14.87
C ILE A 154 7.65 -3.96 14.53
N LEU A 155 8.03 -5.15 15.01
CA LEU A 155 7.27 -6.38 14.78
C LEU A 155 5.89 -6.36 15.44
N LYS A 156 5.73 -5.70 16.59
CA LYS A 156 4.42 -5.49 17.23
C LYS A 156 3.55 -4.53 16.41
N THR A 157 4.11 -3.42 15.94
CA THR A 157 3.37 -2.42 15.16
C THR A 157 3.09 -2.89 13.73
N GLY A 158 3.97 -3.70 13.15
CA GLY A 158 3.86 -4.26 11.80
C GLY A 158 2.53 -4.97 11.54
N LYS A 159 2.03 -5.71 12.54
CA LYS A 159 0.73 -6.39 12.51
C LYS A 159 -0.46 -5.42 12.38
N ASN A 160 -0.32 -4.21 12.93
CA ASN A 160 -1.39 -3.20 12.95
C ASN A 160 -1.47 -2.41 11.63
N PHE A 161 -0.49 -2.51 10.73
CA PHE A 161 -0.59 -1.94 9.37
C PHE A 161 -1.42 -2.82 8.41
N VAL A 162 -1.93 -3.96 8.89
CA VAL A 162 -2.76 -4.91 8.13
C VAL A 162 -4.06 -5.19 8.89
N SER A 163 -4.69 -4.15 9.45
CA SER A 163 -6.07 -4.27 9.97
C SER A 163 -7.09 -4.08 8.84
N GLU A 164 -8.07 -4.97 8.79
CA GLU A 164 -9.28 -4.86 7.96
C GLU A 164 -10.11 -3.61 8.33
N GLU A 165 -9.96 -3.10 9.55
CA GLU A 165 -10.64 -1.90 10.06
C GLU A 165 -10.06 -0.63 9.41
N ASP A 166 -8.73 -0.53 9.35
CA ASP A 166 -8.02 0.55 8.66
C ASP A 166 -8.27 0.49 7.14
N GLU A 167 -8.40 -0.71 6.57
CA GLU A 167 -8.82 -0.90 5.17
C GLU A 167 -10.24 -0.41 4.92
N ALA A 168 -11.20 -0.80 5.77
CA ALA A 168 -12.60 -0.40 5.66
C ALA A 168 -12.76 1.12 5.79
N GLU A 169 -12.05 1.76 6.72
CA GLU A 169 -12.04 3.22 6.88
C GLU A 169 -11.41 3.92 5.65
N PHE A 170 -10.32 3.36 5.10
CA PHE A 170 -9.69 3.86 3.89
C PHE A 170 -10.61 3.75 2.66
N ILE A 171 -11.23 2.58 2.44
CA ILE A 171 -12.19 2.36 1.35
C ILE A 171 -13.42 3.27 1.52
N PHE A 172 -13.92 3.48 2.74
CA PHE A 172 -15.00 4.43 3.01
C PHE A 172 -14.59 5.86 2.63
N ARG A 173 -13.38 6.31 3.02
CA ARG A 173 -12.86 7.63 2.64
C ARG A 173 -12.69 7.77 1.12
N CYS A 174 -12.22 6.72 0.43
CA CYS A 174 -12.14 6.68 -1.04
C CYS A 174 -13.53 6.77 -1.70
N ARG A 175 -14.52 6.02 -1.22
CA ARG A 175 -15.90 6.06 -1.75
C ARG A 175 -16.57 7.40 -1.49
N LYS A 176 -16.31 8.04 -0.34
CA LYS A 176 -16.77 9.41 -0.08
C LYS A 176 -16.10 10.42 -1.02
N PHE A 177 -14.77 10.37 -1.13
CA PHE A 177 -14.01 11.23 -2.06
C PHE A 177 -14.55 11.14 -3.49
N ALA A 178 -14.79 9.92 -4.01
CA ALA A 178 -15.32 9.73 -5.35
C ALA A 178 -16.76 10.26 -5.58
N LYS A 179 -17.52 10.55 -4.51
CA LYS A 179 -18.86 11.17 -4.58
C LYS A 179 -18.84 12.68 -4.36
N ASP A 180 -17.97 13.15 -3.47
CA ASP A 180 -17.88 14.56 -3.05
C ASP A 180 -16.82 15.37 -3.84
N TYR A 181 -16.05 14.72 -4.73
CA TYR A 181 -14.87 15.27 -5.42
C TYR A 181 -15.10 16.63 -6.08
N ARG A 182 -14.22 17.58 -5.78
CA ARG A 182 -14.06 18.85 -6.50
C ARG A 182 -12.69 18.90 -7.17
N MET A 183 -12.62 19.58 -8.30
CA MET A 183 -11.36 19.80 -9.01
C MET A 183 -10.35 20.52 -8.10
N GLY A 184 -9.24 19.85 -7.80
CA GLY A 184 -8.22 20.29 -6.84
C GLY A 184 -8.21 19.55 -5.49
N ASP A 185 -9.25 18.78 -5.16
CA ASP A 185 -9.27 17.94 -3.95
C ASP A 185 -8.26 16.79 -4.07
N ARG A 186 -7.58 16.47 -2.97
CA ARG A 186 -6.58 15.38 -2.92
C ARG A 186 -7.24 14.04 -2.60
N PRO A 187 -6.88 12.94 -3.30
CA PRO A 187 -7.34 11.61 -2.91
C PRO A 187 -6.86 11.28 -1.48
N PRO A 188 -7.68 10.59 -0.67
CA PRO A 188 -7.32 10.27 0.70
C PRO A 188 -6.11 9.33 0.73
N ALA A 189 -5.19 9.56 1.67
CA ALA A 189 -4.08 8.66 1.94
C ALA A 189 -4.40 7.69 3.10
N PRO A 190 -3.76 6.51 3.16
CA PRO A 190 -3.72 5.68 4.37
C PRO A 190 -3.24 6.52 5.56
N ALA A 191 -4.00 6.50 6.67
CA ALA A 191 -3.73 7.38 7.82
C ALA A 191 -2.48 6.95 8.61
N ARG A 192 -2.12 5.67 8.54
CA ARG A 192 -0.92 5.08 9.14
C ARG A 192 0.05 4.68 8.03
N SER A 193 1.24 5.25 8.04
CA SER A 193 2.40 4.77 7.28
C SER A 193 3.49 4.33 8.24
N PHE A 194 4.28 3.33 7.84
CA PHE A 194 5.43 2.90 8.63
C PHE A 194 6.47 4.01 8.75
N ASP A 195 6.70 4.79 7.69
CA ASP A 195 7.56 5.99 7.70
C ASP A 195 7.19 6.96 8.83
N ALA A 196 5.91 7.31 8.99
CA ALA A 196 5.49 8.25 10.03
C ALA A 196 5.71 7.71 11.45
N HIS A 197 5.39 6.43 11.68
CA HIS A 197 5.66 5.77 12.97
C HIS A 197 7.16 5.70 13.27
N TRP A 198 7.97 5.33 12.27
CA TRP A 198 9.42 5.25 12.39
C TRP A 198 10.01 6.63 12.72
N MET A 199 9.64 7.67 11.98
CA MET A 199 10.15 9.04 12.21
C MET A 199 9.76 9.58 13.60
N GLN A 200 8.55 9.28 14.09
CA GLN A 200 8.11 9.77 15.40
C GLN A 200 8.77 9.04 16.59
N ARG A 201 9.07 7.74 16.47
CA ARG A 201 9.47 6.91 17.63
C ARG A 201 10.76 6.11 17.48
N ALA A 202 11.13 5.71 16.27
CA ALA A 202 12.28 4.82 16.03
C ALA A 202 13.53 5.57 15.56
N GLU A 203 13.40 6.60 14.70
CA GLU A 203 14.54 7.31 14.08
C GLU A 203 15.50 7.90 15.14
N ALA A 204 14.98 8.49 16.22
CA ALA A 204 15.80 9.08 17.28
C ALA A 204 16.58 8.02 18.10
N GLU A 205 15.92 6.93 18.51
CA GLU A 205 16.57 5.84 19.25
C GLU A 205 17.48 5.00 18.35
N TRP A 206 17.16 4.86 17.06
CA TRP A 206 18.04 4.26 16.06
C TRP A 206 19.33 5.06 15.90
N ARG A 207 19.25 6.39 15.77
CA ARG A 207 20.44 7.26 15.71
C ARG A 207 21.29 7.14 16.98
N ARG A 208 20.67 7.07 18.17
CA ARG A 208 21.35 6.84 19.45
C ARG A 208 22.05 5.47 19.50
N ALA A 209 21.33 4.40 19.17
CA ALA A 209 21.88 3.04 19.16
C ALA A 209 23.01 2.86 18.14
N PHE A 210 22.85 3.42 16.93
CA PHE A 210 23.86 3.41 15.88
C PHE A 210 25.10 4.23 16.26
N PHE A 211 24.92 5.37 16.95
CA PHE A 211 26.02 6.14 17.53
C PHE A 211 26.77 5.35 18.61
N MET A 212 26.06 4.72 19.56
CA MET A 212 26.68 3.88 20.60
C MET A 212 27.48 2.72 20.00
N PHE A 213 26.89 1.99 19.04
CA PHE A 213 27.58 0.94 18.28
C PHE A 213 28.84 1.46 17.58
N SER A 214 28.72 2.58 16.87
CA SER A 214 29.82 3.17 16.09
C SER A 214 30.94 3.74 16.97
N ALA A 215 30.61 4.27 18.15
CA ALA A 215 31.58 4.75 19.14
C ALA A 215 32.28 3.59 19.87
N GLY A 216 31.60 2.44 20.04
CA GLY A 216 32.16 1.24 20.65
C GLY A 216 33.24 0.55 19.81
N ILE A 217 33.30 0.78 18.49
CA ILE A 217 34.32 0.18 17.62
C ILE A 217 35.70 0.87 17.83
N PRO A 218 35.85 2.20 17.81
CA PRO A 218 37.07 2.87 18.25
C PRO A 218 37.52 2.50 19.67
N THR A 219 36.62 2.37 20.65
CA THR A 219 37.01 1.94 22.00
C THR A 219 37.52 0.49 22.01
N PHE A 220 36.94 -0.40 21.19
CA PHE A 220 37.44 -1.77 21.02
C PHE A 220 38.84 -1.80 20.39
N LEU A 221 39.09 -1.02 19.34
CA LEU A 221 40.42 -0.92 18.70
C LEU A 221 41.47 -0.35 19.66
N LEU A 222 41.11 0.65 20.46
CA LEU A 222 41.96 1.18 21.54
C LEU A 222 42.22 0.11 22.62
N ASN A 223 41.20 -0.69 22.97
CA ASN A 223 41.34 -1.79 23.91
C ASN A 223 42.36 -2.83 23.42
N LEU A 224 42.31 -3.20 22.13
CA LEU A 224 43.28 -4.12 21.52
C LEU A 224 44.70 -3.54 21.46
N ALA A 225 44.85 -2.23 21.23
CA ALA A 225 46.16 -1.57 21.30
C ALA A 225 46.73 -1.61 22.73
N LEU A 226 45.91 -1.29 23.75
CA LEU A 226 46.30 -1.37 25.16
C LEU A 226 46.63 -2.79 25.62
N ALA A 227 45.86 -3.79 25.19
CA ALA A 227 46.16 -5.21 25.40
C ALA A 227 47.54 -5.59 24.80
N GLY A 228 47.87 -5.08 23.61
CA GLY A 228 49.20 -5.23 23.01
C GLY A 228 50.32 -4.63 23.87
N TRP A 229 50.13 -3.41 24.39
CA TRP A 229 51.10 -2.77 25.30
C TRP A 229 51.29 -3.55 26.59
N ILE A 230 50.22 -4.01 27.22
CA ILE A 230 50.28 -4.88 28.40
C ILE A 230 51.07 -6.15 28.06
N LYS A 231 50.70 -6.87 26.99
CA LYS A 231 51.29 -8.20 26.73
C LYS A 231 52.75 -8.19 26.28
N PHE A 232 53.26 -7.09 25.72
CA PHE A 232 54.67 -6.97 25.34
C PHE A 232 55.52 -6.14 26.31
N SER A 233 54.93 -5.55 27.35
CA SER A 233 55.61 -4.69 28.35
C SER A 233 56.87 -5.29 28.97
N HIS A 234 56.86 -6.59 29.30
CA HIS A 234 57.98 -7.28 29.96
C HIS A 234 59.24 -7.38 29.08
N TYR A 235 59.11 -7.31 27.75
CA TYR A 235 60.20 -7.49 26.81
C TYR A 235 60.71 -6.13 26.29
N LYS A 236 61.77 -5.58 26.92
CA LYS A 236 62.38 -4.29 26.55
C LYS A 236 62.58 -4.12 25.03
N ASP A 237 63.10 -5.16 24.38
CA ASP A 237 63.43 -5.15 22.94
C ASP A 237 62.23 -5.38 22.01
N ARG A 238 61.02 -5.69 22.55
CA ARG A 238 59.78 -5.93 21.78
C ARG A 238 58.76 -4.81 21.89
N SER A 239 59.14 -3.66 22.47
CA SER A 239 58.39 -2.39 22.41
C SER A 239 57.99 -2.01 20.96
N LEU A 240 58.83 -2.36 19.98
CA LEU A 240 58.57 -2.24 18.55
C LEU A 240 57.27 -2.98 18.13
N THR A 241 57.00 -4.18 18.65
CA THR A 241 55.80 -4.97 18.31
C THR A 241 54.52 -4.29 18.80
N ALA A 242 54.49 -3.81 20.04
CA ALA A 242 53.34 -3.06 20.58
C ALA A 242 53.11 -1.73 19.82
N THR A 243 54.20 -1.09 19.39
CA THR A 243 54.16 0.12 18.54
C THR A 243 53.55 -0.18 17.18
N LEU A 244 53.98 -1.25 16.49
CA LEU A 244 53.40 -1.67 15.20
C LEU A 244 51.91 -2.03 15.31
N ILE A 245 51.51 -2.78 16.36
CA ILE A 245 50.09 -3.09 16.62
C ILE A 245 49.30 -1.78 16.81
N SER A 246 49.84 -0.83 17.56
CA SER A 246 49.19 0.47 17.79
C SER A 246 49.05 1.31 16.51
N ILE A 247 50.04 1.27 15.62
CA ILE A 247 49.99 1.93 14.31
C ILE A 247 48.90 1.30 13.43
N VAL A 248 48.81 -0.03 13.39
CA VAL A 248 47.78 -0.75 12.61
C VAL A 248 46.38 -0.48 13.17
N MET A 249 46.20 -0.50 14.49
CA MET A 249 44.91 -0.17 15.12
C MET A 249 44.54 1.30 14.94
N GLY A 250 45.51 2.21 15.02
CA GLY A 250 45.33 3.65 14.78
C GLY A 250 44.92 3.96 13.33
N ALA A 251 45.59 3.33 12.35
CA ALA A 251 45.22 3.43 10.94
C ALA A 251 43.82 2.85 10.66
N SER A 252 43.49 1.71 11.29
CA SER A 252 42.15 1.09 11.19
C SER A 252 41.06 1.95 11.82
N CYS A 253 41.36 2.67 12.91
CA CYS A 253 40.47 3.64 13.53
C CYS A 253 40.28 4.87 12.63
N ALA A 254 41.35 5.38 12.01
CA ALA A 254 41.28 6.52 11.10
C ALA A 254 40.43 6.23 9.84
N THR A 255 40.59 5.04 9.22
CA THR A 255 39.75 4.65 8.07
C THR A 255 38.28 4.44 8.47
N LEU A 256 38.00 3.94 9.68
CA LEU A 256 36.66 3.89 10.25
C LEU A 256 36.05 5.28 10.46
N VAL A 257 36.80 6.22 11.04
CA VAL A 257 36.33 7.60 11.26
C VAL A 257 36.04 8.31 9.92
N LEU A 258 36.93 8.18 8.94
CA LEU A 258 36.71 8.73 7.59
C LEU A 258 35.48 8.11 6.91
N SER A 259 35.31 6.79 7.01
CA SER A 259 34.12 6.08 6.51
C SER A 259 32.84 6.56 7.22
N TYR A 260 32.89 6.75 8.53
CA TYR A 260 31.76 7.25 9.32
C TYR A 260 31.42 8.71 8.96
N TRP A 261 32.41 9.56 8.67
CA TRP A 261 32.18 10.93 8.23
C TRP A 261 31.56 11.00 6.83
N GLN A 262 32.04 10.16 5.90
CA GLN A 262 31.51 10.08 4.54
C GLN A 262 30.07 9.53 4.52
N TRP A 263 29.84 8.36 5.13
CA TRP A 263 28.56 7.67 5.06
C TRP A 263 27.56 8.14 6.14
N GLY A 264 28.02 8.45 7.35
CA GLY A 264 27.19 8.96 8.44
C GLY A 264 26.52 10.29 8.08
N ARG A 265 27.22 11.20 7.39
CA ARG A 265 26.60 12.44 6.87
C ARG A 265 25.48 12.17 5.88
N HIS A 266 25.60 11.13 5.05
CA HIS A 266 24.55 10.71 4.11
C HIS A 266 23.37 10.03 4.82
N LEU A 267 23.65 9.17 5.81
CA LEU A 267 22.63 8.43 6.58
C LEU A 267 21.81 9.34 7.49
N ILE A 268 22.44 10.35 8.10
CA ILE A 268 21.79 11.25 9.08
C ILE A 268 21.08 12.43 8.38
N GLY A 269 21.71 13.03 7.35
CA GLY A 269 21.28 14.32 6.81
C GLY A 269 20.15 14.28 5.75
N ARG A 270 19.85 13.12 5.15
CA ARG A 270 19.05 13.07 3.91
C ARG A 270 17.52 13.01 4.10
N ARG A 271 17.02 12.89 5.34
CA ARG A 271 15.59 12.53 5.58
C ARG A 271 14.67 13.72 5.85
N ASP A 272 15.21 14.85 6.31
CA ASP A 272 14.42 16.05 6.60
C ASP A 272 13.91 16.72 5.31
N ASP A 273 14.77 16.78 4.28
CA ASP A 273 14.42 17.20 2.91
C ASP A 273 13.25 16.40 2.34
N LEU A 274 13.21 15.09 2.57
CA LEU A 274 12.16 14.20 2.05
C LEU A 274 10.80 14.45 2.74
N VAL A 275 10.80 14.77 4.03
CA VAL A 275 9.58 15.17 4.74
C VAL A 275 9.10 16.53 4.25
N GLN A 276 10.00 17.49 4.03
CA GLN A 276 9.63 18.77 3.40
C GLN A 276 9.09 18.58 1.98
N VAL A 277 9.74 17.79 1.12
CA VAL A 277 9.29 17.52 -0.25
C VAL A 277 7.95 16.79 -0.30
N ALA A 278 7.68 15.87 0.63
CA ALA A 278 6.37 15.22 0.75
C ALA A 278 5.26 16.21 1.14
N ALA A 279 5.56 17.18 2.01
CA ALA A 279 4.63 18.25 2.37
C ALA A 279 4.47 19.31 1.25
N HIS A 280 5.55 19.62 0.53
CA HIS A 280 5.64 20.66 -0.50
C HIS A 280 5.38 20.16 -1.94
N ALA A 281 4.97 18.90 -2.12
CA ALA A 281 4.49 18.40 -3.40
C ALA A 281 3.18 19.14 -3.80
N THR A 282 3.35 20.29 -4.43
CA THR A 282 2.30 21.09 -5.04
C THR A 282 1.81 20.37 -6.29
N ILE A 283 0.65 19.73 -6.18
CA ILE A 283 0.00 19.00 -7.26
C ILE A 283 -0.48 19.99 -8.33
N ASP A 284 -0.29 19.64 -9.60
CA ASP A 284 -0.89 20.35 -10.74
C ASP A 284 -2.42 20.44 -10.55
N PRO A 285 -3.05 21.62 -10.61
CA PRO A 285 -4.51 21.76 -10.44
C PRO A 285 -5.34 21.07 -11.53
N ALA A 286 -4.69 20.49 -12.54
CA ALA A 286 -5.28 19.71 -13.62
C ALA A 286 -5.17 18.18 -13.46
N SER A 287 -4.64 17.66 -12.34
CA SER A 287 -4.59 16.21 -12.09
C SER A 287 -6.00 15.60 -12.00
N LEU A 288 -6.23 14.50 -12.70
CA LEU A 288 -7.53 13.82 -12.73
C LEU A 288 -7.86 13.20 -11.35
N PRO A 289 -9.15 13.04 -11.01
CA PRO A 289 -9.57 12.27 -9.82
C PRO A 289 -9.06 10.81 -9.82
N PHE A 290 -8.57 10.33 -10.97
CA PHE A 290 -8.05 8.98 -11.19
C PHE A 290 -6.51 8.90 -11.15
N ASP A 291 -5.79 10.00 -10.87
CA ASP A 291 -4.32 10.05 -10.86
C ASP A 291 -3.67 9.51 -9.57
N TRP A 292 -4.41 8.73 -8.77
CA TRP A 292 -3.94 8.06 -7.54
C TRP A 292 -2.79 7.07 -7.78
N HIS A 293 -2.55 6.66 -9.03
CA HIS A 293 -1.36 5.90 -9.45
C HIS A 293 -0.09 6.76 -9.63
N ILE A 294 -0.25 8.05 -9.93
CA ILE A 294 0.86 8.93 -10.29
C ILE A 294 1.61 9.27 -8.99
N LYS A 295 2.91 8.92 -8.93
CA LYS A 295 3.78 9.40 -7.85
C LYS A 295 3.67 10.93 -7.82
N PRO A 296 3.39 11.57 -6.66
CA PRO A 296 3.31 13.02 -6.59
C PRO A 296 4.58 13.61 -7.19
N LYS A 297 4.43 14.45 -8.23
CA LYS A 297 5.58 15.12 -8.85
C LYS A 297 6.35 15.82 -7.72
N PRO A 298 7.68 15.67 -7.61
CA PRO A 298 8.44 16.56 -6.76
C PRO A 298 8.11 18.00 -7.18
N PRO A 299 8.00 18.96 -6.25
CA PRO A 299 7.73 20.34 -6.63
C PRO A 299 8.74 20.75 -7.68
N ALA A 300 8.26 21.20 -8.83
CA ALA A 300 9.13 21.63 -9.92
C ALA A 300 10.15 22.62 -9.33
N PRO A 301 11.46 22.44 -9.60
CA PRO A 301 12.47 23.28 -8.98
C PRO A 301 12.08 24.72 -9.28
N ARG A 302 11.93 25.52 -8.21
CA ARG A 302 11.82 26.97 -8.34
C ARG A 302 13.16 27.47 -8.87
N PHE A 303 13.31 27.38 -10.20
CA PHE A 303 13.87 28.48 -10.95
C PHE A 303 13.19 29.73 -10.38
N GLN A 304 13.96 30.47 -9.60
CA GLN A 304 13.61 31.84 -9.31
C GLN A 304 13.46 32.45 -10.69
N GLN A 305 12.22 32.78 -11.08
CA GLN A 305 12.03 33.73 -12.16
C GLN A 305 12.74 34.97 -11.66
N ILE A 306 13.94 35.19 -12.19
CA ILE A 306 14.65 36.45 -12.02
C ILE A 306 13.67 37.44 -12.61
N VAL A 307 12.96 38.15 -11.74
CA VAL A 307 12.09 39.22 -12.15
C VAL A 307 13.04 40.28 -12.66
N THR A 308 13.29 40.23 -13.97
CA THR A 308 13.87 41.31 -14.74
C THR A 308 12.87 42.45 -14.68
N VAL A 309 12.90 43.15 -13.55
CA VAL A 309 12.26 44.46 -13.36
C VAL A 309 12.91 45.34 -14.41
N SER A 310 12.29 45.36 -15.60
CA SER A 310 12.69 46.22 -16.69
C SER A 310 12.40 47.63 -16.22
N ARG A 311 13.45 48.26 -15.67
CA ARG A 311 13.42 49.56 -15.04
C ARG A 311 13.27 50.61 -16.15
N ARG A 312 12.04 50.69 -16.67
CA ARG A 312 11.64 51.59 -17.74
C ARG A 312 11.80 53.02 -17.23
N ALA A 313 12.88 53.65 -17.65
CA ALA A 313 13.12 55.06 -17.39
C ALA A 313 12.09 55.92 -18.13
N ASP A 314 11.62 56.93 -17.41
CA ASP A 314 11.38 58.31 -17.83
C ASP A 314 10.68 58.56 -19.17
N SER A 315 9.46 59.11 -19.11
CA SER A 315 9.16 60.38 -19.78
C SER A 315 7.85 60.97 -19.23
N ASP A 316 7.94 62.13 -18.57
CA ASP A 316 6.77 62.96 -18.26
C ASP A 316 6.28 63.69 -19.52
N SER A 317 4.97 63.89 -19.64
CA SER A 317 4.35 64.86 -20.56
C SER A 317 2.95 65.21 -20.05
N GLU A 318 2.61 66.50 -20.06
CA GLU A 318 1.37 67.03 -19.49
C GLU A 318 0.18 67.04 -20.47
N SER A 319 -0.98 67.46 -19.94
CA SER A 319 -2.23 67.84 -20.63
C SER A 319 -3.13 66.69 -21.16
N GLY A 320 -4.47 66.82 -21.11
CA GLY A 320 -5.23 67.86 -20.40
C GLY A 320 -6.74 67.85 -20.67
N VAL A 321 -7.52 68.20 -19.63
CA VAL A 321 -8.96 68.53 -19.59
C VAL A 321 -9.98 67.48 -20.11
N PRO A 322 -11.27 67.55 -19.69
CA PRO A 322 -12.16 66.37 -19.64
C PRO A 322 -13.41 66.46 -20.53
N TYR A 323 -14.15 65.35 -20.67
CA TYR A 323 -15.59 65.42 -20.98
C TYR A 323 -16.42 64.25 -20.41
N SER A 324 -17.61 64.62 -19.94
CA SER A 324 -18.80 63.82 -19.63
C SER A 324 -20.00 64.75 -19.99
N PRO A 325 -21.25 64.31 -20.28
CA PRO A 325 -21.91 63.20 -19.61
C PRO A 325 -23.05 62.42 -20.33
N SER A 326 -23.54 61.36 -19.67
CA SER A 326 -24.97 60.98 -19.52
C SER A 326 -25.86 60.47 -20.69
N ARG A 327 -26.80 59.59 -20.30
CA ARG A 327 -28.09 59.20 -20.95
C ARG A 327 -27.99 58.47 -22.31
N GLY A 328 -28.94 57.61 -22.69
CA GLY A 328 -30.17 57.13 -22.01
C GLY A 328 -31.15 56.48 -23.02
N SER A 329 -32.35 56.04 -22.57
CA SER A 329 -33.40 55.35 -23.39
C SER A 329 -33.03 53.89 -23.74
N LEU A 330 -33.85 52.85 -23.50
CA LEU A 330 -35.23 52.54 -23.92
C LEU A 330 -35.37 52.38 -25.45
N GLY A 331 -35.87 51.22 -25.91
CA GLY A 331 -36.20 50.97 -27.32
C GLY A 331 -36.36 49.48 -27.70
N GLU A 332 -37.61 49.09 -27.95
CA GLU A 332 -38.10 48.21 -29.01
C GLU A 332 -37.46 46.83 -29.34
N THR A 333 -38.30 45.82 -29.10
CA THR A 333 -38.42 44.57 -29.85
C THR A 333 -38.37 44.73 -31.38
N ALA A 334 -37.60 43.87 -32.07
CA ALA A 334 -37.82 43.57 -33.48
C ALA A 334 -37.51 42.09 -33.79
N THR A 335 -38.44 41.40 -34.45
CA THR A 335 -38.26 40.04 -34.99
C THR A 335 -37.62 40.08 -36.37
N THR A 336 -36.68 39.17 -36.67
CA THR A 336 -36.17 38.97 -38.03
C THR A 336 -35.90 37.47 -38.29
N PRO A 337 -36.20 36.90 -39.48
CA PRO A 337 -36.41 35.45 -39.61
C PRO A 337 -35.24 34.66 -40.24
N LEU A 338 -35.39 33.33 -40.18
CA LEU A 338 -34.58 32.34 -40.90
C LEU A 338 -34.45 32.67 -42.40
N THR A 339 -33.21 32.86 -42.87
CA THR A 339 -32.91 32.97 -44.31
C THR A 339 -32.28 31.67 -44.81
N ARG A 340 -33.02 30.95 -45.66
CA ARG A 340 -32.62 29.70 -46.32
C ARG A 340 -31.94 30.02 -47.66
N ARG A 341 -30.82 29.37 -48.00
CA ARG A 341 -30.25 29.37 -49.36
C ARG A 341 -29.92 27.94 -49.84
N PRO A 342 -30.10 27.60 -51.13
CA PRO A 342 -29.91 26.25 -51.67
C PRO A 342 -28.65 26.11 -52.57
N SER A 343 -28.54 24.95 -53.22
CA SER A 343 -27.79 24.62 -54.45
C SER A 343 -26.24 24.73 -54.43
N GLU A 344 -25.46 23.92 -55.17
CA GLU A 344 -25.75 22.71 -55.98
C GLU A 344 -24.48 21.88 -56.24
N GLY A 345 -24.65 20.66 -56.76
CA GLY A 345 -23.60 19.87 -57.43
C GLY A 345 -23.18 18.56 -56.75
N LEU A 346 -22.98 17.43 -57.45
CA LEU A 346 -23.49 16.97 -58.77
C LEU A 346 -23.27 15.43 -58.87
N LEU A 347 -24.06 14.75 -59.71
CA LEU A 347 -24.16 13.29 -59.96
C LEU A 347 -22.95 12.72 -60.77
N PRO A 348 -22.77 11.39 -61.04
CA PRO A 348 -23.73 10.25 -61.14
C PRO A 348 -23.32 8.96 -60.36
N LEU A 349 -24.10 7.86 -60.18
CA LEU A 349 -24.94 7.00 -61.06
C LEU A 349 -24.13 6.27 -62.17
N SER A 350 -24.30 4.98 -62.52
CA SER A 350 -25.14 3.85 -62.03
C SER A 350 -24.40 2.50 -62.33
N SER A 351 -24.92 1.27 -62.53
CA SER A 351 -26.26 0.68 -62.70
C SER A 351 -26.26 -0.88 -62.64
N THR A 352 -27.22 -1.47 -61.90
CA THR A 352 -28.00 -2.71 -62.17
C THR A 352 -27.39 -4.01 -62.75
N SER A 353 -27.59 -5.14 -62.03
CA SER A 353 -28.04 -6.48 -62.55
C SER A 353 -28.17 -7.49 -61.38
N SER A 354 -28.85 -8.63 -61.45
CA SER A 354 -30.23 -8.99 -61.80
C SER A 354 -30.34 -10.53 -61.72
N ILE A 355 -31.18 -11.04 -60.81
CA ILE A 355 -32.04 -12.24 -60.94
C ILE A 355 -31.44 -13.58 -61.48
N SER A 356 -31.49 -14.64 -60.65
CA SER A 356 -32.07 -15.96 -61.01
C SER A 356 -32.24 -16.84 -59.75
N GLY A 357 -33.03 -17.93 -59.81
CA GLY A 357 -33.20 -18.87 -58.69
C GLY A 357 -34.02 -20.13 -58.97
N ALA A 358 -33.92 -21.11 -58.06
CA ALA A 358 -34.71 -22.33 -57.86
C ALA A 358 -34.52 -22.74 -56.37
N GLY A 359 -35.41 -23.40 -55.62
CA GLY A 359 -36.13 -24.65 -55.92
C GLY A 359 -35.33 -25.86 -55.38
N THR A 360 -35.83 -26.81 -54.59
CA THR A 360 -37.20 -27.10 -54.08
C THR A 360 -37.19 -28.08 -52.90
N GLY A 361 -38.13 -27.93 -51.93
CA GLY A 361 -38.56 -28.97 -50.96
C GLY A 361 -37.58 -29.35 -49.83
N ALA A 362 -37.92 -30.24 -48.88
CA ALA A 362 -39.21 -30.64 -48.27
C ALA A 362 -38.94 -31.67 -47.12
N GLY A 363 -39.78 -31.73 -46.07
CA GLY A 363 -39.93 -32.95 -45.24
C GLY A 363 -39.72 -32.89 -43.70
N HIS A 364 -40.78 -33.27 -42.97
CA HIS A 364 -40.84 -34.02 -41.71
C HIS A 364 -39.85 -33.77 -40.53
N ARG A 365 -40.29 -32.97 -39.55
CA ARG A 365 -41.01 -33.37 -38.29
C ARG A 365 -40.58 -34.67 -37.56
N HIS A 366 -40.63 -34.60 -36.21
CA HIS A 366 -40.49 -35.68 -35.18
C HIS A 366 -39.05 -36.08 -34.78
N SER A 367 -38.77 -36.61 -33.58
CA SER A 367 -39.11 -36.20 -32.18
C SER A 367 -38.51 -37.23 -31.18
N ASN A 368 -38.22 -36.77 -29.94
CA ASN A 368 -38.05 -37.56 -28.70
C ASN A 368 -36.72 -38.30 -28.37
N SER A 369 -36.25 -38.00 -27.14
CA SER A 369 -35.84 -38.91 -26.05
C SER A 369 -34.56 -39.79 -26.09
N ALA A 370 -33.62 -39.38 -25.22
CA ALA A 370 -33.10 -40.16 -24.06
C ALA A 370 -32.11 -41.34 -24.27
N SER A 371 -31.56 -41.81 -23.13
CA SER A 371 -30.47 -42.80 -22.94
C SER A 371 -29.11 -42.35 -23.50
N LEU A 372 -28.03 -42.20 -22.72
CA LEU A 372 -27.32 -43.03 -21.74
C LEU A 372 -26.07 -43.72 -22.33
N SER A 373 -24.96 -43.47 -21.65
CA SER A 373 -23.59 -44.02 -21.69
C SER A 373 -23.46 -45.55 -21.81
N PRO A 374 -22.23 -46.10 -21.93
CA PRO A 374 -21.02 -45.60 -22.63
C PRO A 374 -20.38 -46.68 -23.54
N SER A 375 -19.33 -46.33 -24.28
CA SER A 375 -18.34 -47.33 -24.74
C SER A 375 -16.94 -46.73 -24.83
N ALA A 376 -15.92 -47.52 -24.48
CA ALA A 376 -14.52 -47.17 -24.62
C ALA A 376 -13.91 -47.90 -25.81
N SER A 377 -13.07 -47.22 -26.59
CA SER A 377 -12.22 -47.83 -27.61
C SER A 377 -10.97 -47.00 -27.77
N ALA A 378 -9.80 -47.61 -27.62
CA ALA A 378 -8.53 -46.92 -27.76
C ALA A 378 -8.12 -46.80 -29.23
N GLN A 379 -7.48 -45.69 -29.59
CA GLN A 379 -6.55 -45.67 -30.71
C GLN A 379 -5.43 -44.68 -30.46
N THR A 380 -4.28 -45.22 -30.04
CA THR A 380 -3.00 -44.51 -30.04
C THR A 380 -2.53 -44.31 -31.48
N LEU A 381 -2.17 -43.08 -31.84
CA LEU A 381 -1.43 -42.82 -33.08
C LEU A 381 -0.39 -41.72 -32.83
N HIS A 382 0.86 -42.01 -33.19
CA HIS A 382 1.99 -41.11 -32.97
C HIS A 382 1.95 -39.93 -33.96
N THR A 383 2.33 -38.75 -33.49
CA THR A 383 3.03 -37.74 -34.31
C THR A 383 4.01 -36.98 -33.41
N ALA A 384 5.09 -36.49 -33.99
CA ALA A 384 6.25 -36.01 -33.24
C ALA A 384 6.45 -34.49 -33.34
N GLY A 385 7.19 -33.93 -32.37
CA GLY A 385 7.94 -32.70 -32.54
C GLY A 385 7.31 -31.42 -31.99
N MET A 386 7.65 -31.03 -30.76
CA MET A 386 8.71 -30.02 -30.52
C MET A 386 9.01 -29.90 -29.01
N ARG A 387 10.27 -29.58 -28.66
CA ARG A 387 10.70 -29.24 -27.30
C ARG A 387 11.12 -27.77 -27.23
N PRO A 388 10.57 -26.97 -26.31
CA PRO A 388 11.26 -25.79 -25.78
C PRO A 388 12.27 -26.23 -24.69
N LEU A 389 13.42 -25.56 -24.62
CA LEU A 389 14.36 -25.73 -23.49
C LEU A 389 13.89 -24.91 -22.28
N TRP A 390 13.61 -25.58 -21.16
CA TRP A 390 13.70 -25.00 -19.81
C TRP A 390 14.16 -26.09 -18.82
N PRO A 391 15.13 -25.82 -17.92
CA PRO A 391 15.53 -26.77 -16.89
C PRO A 391 14.47 -26.86 -15.77
N PRO A 392 14.25 -28.05 -15.16
CA PRO A 392 13.36 -28.18 -14.02
C PRO A 392 13.98 -27.54 -12.76
N PRO A 393 13.16 -26.98 -11.85
CA PRO A 393 13.65 -26.44 -10.58
C PRO A 393 14.19 -27.56 -9.68
N ALA A 394 15.32 -27.31 -9.03
CA ALA A 394 15.99 -28.28 -8.16
C ALA A 394 15.11 -28.70 -6.97
N ALA A 395 15.23 -29.97 -6.57
CA ALA A 395 14.49 -30.53 -5.44
C ALA A 395 14.83 -29.80 -4.13
N LYS A 396 13.80 -29.46 -3.34
CA LYS A 396 13.96 -28.77 -2.05
C LYS A 396 14.58 -29.70 -1.01
N LEU A 397 15.90 -29.63 -0.86
CA LEU A 397 16.58 -30.09 0.35
C LEU A 397 15.97 -29.39 1.57
N LYS A 398 15.54 -30.15 2.58
CA LYS A 398 15.06 -29.61 3.84
C LYS A 398 16.26 -29.06 4.63
N PRO A 399 16.35 -27.76 4.95
CA PRO A 399 17.31 -27.31 5.94
C PRO A 399 16.93 -27.91 7.30
N SER A 400 17.91 -28.46 8.02
CA SER A 400 17.73 -28.85 9.41
C SER A 400 17.52 -27.59 10.28
N LEU A 401 16.56 -27.66 11.20
CA LEU A 401 16.26 -26.53 12.09
C LEU A 401 17.43 -26.31 13.07
N SER A 402 18.13 -25.20 12.85
CA SER A 402 19.28 -24.79 13.67
C SER A 402 18.83 -24.30 15.05
N SER A 403 19.75 -24.36 16.02
CA SER A 403 19.50 -24.17 17.47
C SER A 403 18.83 -22.86 17.89
N ALA A 404 18.70 -21.88 16.99
CA ALA A 404 17.98 -20.63 17.21
C ALA A 404 16.52 -20.83 17.63
N GLU A 405 15.79 -21.80 17.06
CA GLU A 405 14.42 -22.09 17.49
C GLU A 405 14.35 -22.69 18.90
N LEU A 406 15.37 -23.44 19.32
CA LEU A 406 15.43 -24.02 20.67
C LEU A 406 15.59 -22.91 21.72
N ILE A 407 16.42 -21.91 21.43
CA ILE A 407 16.68 -20.74 22.30
C ILE A 407 15.45 -19.84 22.37
N LEU A 408 14.82 -19.53 21.23
CA LEU A 408 13.56 -18.76 21.18
C LEU A 408 12.40 -19.51 21.85
N GLY A 409 12.37 -20.84 21.75
CA GLY A 409 11.39 -21.70 22.42
C GLY A 409 11.48 -21.62 23.94
N GLU A 410 12.69 -21.73 24.52
CA GLU A 410 12.90 -21.56 25.97
C GLU A 410 12.57 -20.13 26.44
N PHE A 411 13.01 -19.11 25.70
CA PHE A 411 12.73 -17.71 26.05
C PHE A 411 11.21 -17.44 26.08
N ARG A 412 10.46 -18.03 25.14
CA ARG A 412 8.99 -17.93 25.11
C ARG A 412 8.31 -18.67 26.26
N ARG A 413 8.80 -19.85 26.67
CA ARG A 413 8.26 -20.58 27.84
C ARG A 413 8.42 -19.82 29.15
N ARG A 414 9.55 -19.13 29.33
CA ARG A 414 9.85 -18.38 30.57
C ARG A 414 9.00 -17.13 30.76
N ILE A 415 8.46 -16.57 29.68
CA ILE A 415 7.60 -15.38 29.73
C ILE A 415 6.13 -15.75 30.03
N ASN A 416 5.67 -16.95 29.63
CA ASN A 416 4.27 -17.38 29.77
C ASN A 416 4.15 -18.76 30.47
N PRO A 417 4.25 -18.83 31.81
CA PRO A 417 4.14 -20.10 32.56
C PRO A 417 2.72 -20.72 32.54
N ALA A 418 1.72 -20.00 32.02
CA ALA A 418 0.36 -20.51 31.83
C ALA A 418 0.27 -21.52 30.68
N ASP A 419 0.86 -21.20 29.52
CA ASP A 419 0.74 -22.01 28.30
C ASP A 419 1.36 -23.41 28.47
N ALA A 420 2.43 -23.50 29.26
CA ALA A 420 3.12 -24.76 29.56
C ALA A 420 2.26 -25.80 30.30
N ARG A 421 1.14 -25.41 30.92
CA ARG A 421 0.22 -26.33 31.62
C ARG A 421 -0.98 -26.78 30.77
N ALA A 422 -1.17 -26.21 29.58
CA ALA A 422 -2.28 -26.58 28.69
C ALA A 422 -2.01 -27.85 27.87
N ALA A 423 -0.74 -28.18 27.62
CA ALA A 423 -0.34 -29.23 26.68
C ALA A 423 -0.34 -30.67 27.23
N SER A 424 -0.81 -30.90 28.47
CA SER A 424 -0.60 -32.17 29.20
C SER A 424 -1.82 -32.73 29.94
N ARG A 425 -3.04 -32.55 29.40
CA ARG A 425 -4.26 -33.21 29.92
C ARG A 425 -5.13 -33.80 28.79
N PRO A 426 -5.55 -35.08 28.89
CA PRO A 426 -6.50 -35.69 27.94
C PRO A 426 -7.94 -35.21 28.20
N HIS A 427 -8.82 -35.41 27.22
CA HIS A 427 -10.21 -34.95 27.26
C HIS A 427 -11.08 -35.62 28.33
N GLN A 428 -11.96 -34.83 28.94
CA GLN A 428 -13.25 -35.27 29.51
C GLN A 428 -14.36 -34.32 29.04
N PRO A 429 -15.61 -34.80 28.88
CA PRO A 429 -16.75 -33.99 28.45
C PRO A 429 -17.32 -33.13 29.61
N PRO A 430 -18.06 -32.04 29.31
CA PRO A 430 -18.43 -31.03 30.30
C PRO A 430 -19.66 -31.38 31.14
N SER A 431 -19.63 -30.95 32.41
CA SER A 431 -20.81 -30.84 33.28
C SER A 431 -20.90 -29.43 33.89
N ARG A 432 -22.01 -29.13 34.56
CA ARG A 432 -22.52 -27.75 34.75
C ARG A 432 -21.72 -26.86 35.71
N GLN A 433 -21.80 -25.56 35.42
CA GLN A 433 -21.60 -24.36 36.26
C GLN A 433 -21.53 -24.58 37.79
N LEU A 434 -20.62 -23.87 38.46
CA LEU A 434 -20.87 -23.32 39.80
C LEU A 434 -19.97 -22.12 40.18
N SER A 435 -20.63 -21.01 40.57
CA SER A 435 -20.15 -19.89 41.42
C SER A 435 -18.74 -19.27 41.21
N LEU A 436 -18.73 -18.02 40.72
CA LEU A 436 -17.57 -17.10 40.71
C LEU A 436 -17.06 -16.70 42.12
N SER A 437 -17.85 -16.89 43.19
CA SER A 437 -17.57 -16.38 44.54
C SER A 437 -16.32 -16.99 45.20
N ARG A 438 -15.96 -18.24 44.88
CA ARG A 438 -14.76 -18.90 45.45
C ARG A 438 -13.44 -18.37 44.89
N MET A 439 -13.43 -17.73 43.72
CA MET A 439 -12.20 -17.29 43.08
C MET A 439 -11.67 -15.97 43.70
N ALA A 440 -12.58 -15.07 44.11
CA ALA A 440 -12.22 -13.83 44.79
C ALA A 440 -11.61 -14.08 46.19
N GLN A 441 -12.12 -15.09 46.91
CA GLN A 441 -11.69 -15.39 48.28
C GLN A 441 -10.28 -16.00 48.37
N ALA A 442 -9.74 -16.50 47.25
CA ALA A 442 -8.38 -17.05 47.17
C ALA A 442 -7.29 -16.00 46.84
N MET A 443 -7.66 -14.77 46.42
CA MET A 443 -6.68 -13.75 45.97
C MET A 443 -6.30 -12.69 47.02
N MET A 444 -7.00 -12.62 48.17
CA MET A 444 -6.71 -11.61 49.22
C MET A 444 -6.07 -12.18 50.50
N GLY A 445 -5.64 -13.44 50.50
CA GLY A 445 -5.21 -14.17 51.71
C GLY A 445 -3.73 -14.52 51.80
N SER A 446 -2.79 -13.61 51.53
CA SER A 446 -1.34 -13.92 51.70
C SER A 446 -0.39 -12.71 51.86
N ILE A 447 -0.71 -11.70 52.68
CA ILE A 447 0.23 -10.63 53.06
C ILE A 447 0.05 -10.22 54.54
N SER A 448 0.66 -10.94 55.50
CA SER A 448 0.65 -10.54 56.93
C SER A 448 1.72 -11.18 57.85
N GLY A 449 3.00 -11.16 57.45
CA GLY A 449 4.17 -11.35 58.35
C GLY A 449 4.26 -12.68 59.16
N PRO A 450 5.09 -12.75 60.21
CA PRO A 450 6.16 -11.81 60.61
C PRO A 450 7.57 -12.48 60.65
N TRP A 451 8.63 -11.67 60.66
CA TRP A 451 9.92 -12.04 61.28
C TRP A 451 10.44 -10.86 62.09
N GLN A 452 10.68 -11.08 63.37
CA GLN A 452 11.13 -10.03 64.29
C GLN A 452 12.65 -9.93 64.36
N ALA A 453 13.06 -8.72 64.71
CA ALA A 453 14.41 -8.28 65.02
C ALA A 453 15.26 -9.28 65.83
N SER A 454 16.55 -9.33 65.49
CA SER A 454 17.61 -9.45 66.48
C SER A 454 18.71 -8.43 66.20
N ARG A 455 18.75 -7.37 67.02
CA ARG A 455 19.90 -6.51 67.24
C ARG A 455 20.07 -6.41 68.75
N ALA A 456 21.11 -7.02 69.28
CA ALA A 456 21.64 -6.72 70.61
C ALA A 456 22.94 -5.91 70.43
N ALA A 457 23.24 -5.06 71.42
CA ALA A 457 24.36 -4.11 71.40
C ALA A 457 25.54 -4.65 72.27
N PRO A 458 26.65 -3.90 72.45
CA PRO A 458 27.88 -4.46 73.03
C PRO A 458 27.83 -4.64 74.55
N GLY A 459 28.82 -5.38 75.06
CA GLY A 459 29.24 -5.36 76.47
C GLY A 459 30.75 -5.10 76.54
N GLU A 460 31.19 -4.38 77.57
CA GLU A 460 32.59 -4.03 77.85
C GLU A 460 33.21 -4.98 78.89
N ASP A 461 34.52 -4.81 79.12
CA ASP A 461 35.34 -5.27 80.27
C ASP A 461 35.56 -6.78 80.53
N GLY A 462 36.72 -7.12 81.12
CA GLY A 462 36.90 -8.39 81.84
C GLY A 462 38.20 -9.19 81.68
N ASP A 463 39.38 -8.57 81.87
CA ASP A 463 40.54 -9.04 82.66
C ASP A 463 41.01 -10.53 82.72
N GLN A 464 42.36 -10.71 82.76
CA GLN A 464 43.12 -11.87 83.30
C GLN A 464 43.02 -13.21 82.53
N VAL A 465 44.09 -13.97 82.23
CA VAL A 465 45.47 -14.09 82.77
C VAL A 465 46.49 -14.21 81.64
#